data_AF-A0A9E5S7M3-F1
#
_entry.id   AF-A0A9E5S7M3-F1
#
_cell.length_a   1.000
_cell.length_b   1.000
_cell.length_c   1.000
_cell.angle_alpha   90.00
_cell.angle_beta   90.00
_cell.angle_gamma   90.00
#
_symmetry.space_group_name_H-M   'P 1'
#
loop_
_entity.id
_entity.type
_entity.pdbx_description
1 polymer ?
#
loop_
_entity_poly.entity_id
_entity_poly.type
_entity_poly.pdbx_seq_one_letter_code
_entity_poly.pdbx_strand_id
1 'polypeptide(L)'
;CVICDRLDYTMDRYIDVIFYQYFVDSTFKNRFDNGDGYCLRHLVLLLRGAARHLNRRQASELLQSLAIMQNRSMETLRDDVEWFTLKFDYRNHHKDWKNSKDALPRAIAKLSGSRKRQQETKEKDR
;
A
#
# COMPACT_ATOMS: atom_id res chain seq x y z
N CYS A 1 0.01 -27.98 0.99
CA CYS A 1 -0.25 -28.72 2.25
C CYS A 1 -1.72 -28.49 2.57
N VAL A 2 -2.48 -29.45 3.10
CA VAL A 2 -3.96 -29.29 3.20
C VAL A 2 -4.40 -27.97 3.84
N ILE A 3 -3.68 -27.50 4.87
CA ILE A 3 -3.92 -26.20 5.51
C ILE A 3 -3.59 -25.03 4.57
N CYS A 4 -2.42 -25.08 3.92
CA CYS A 4 -1.94 -24.10 2.95
C CYS A 4 -2.92 -23.98 1.77
N ASP A 5 -3.37 -25.12 1.24
CA ASP A 5 -4.24 -25.19 0.07
C ASP A 5 -5.63 -24.61 0.42
N ARG A 6 -6.12 -24.89 1.65
CA ARG A 6 -7.34 -24.27 2.17
C ARG A 6 -7.18 -22.76 2.36
N LEU A 7 -6.04 -22.31 2.88
CA LEU A 7 -5.76 -20.90 3.09
C LEU A 7 -5.73 -20.15 1.76
N ASP A 8 -5.02 -20.70 0.76
CA ASP A 8 -4.93 -20.13 -0.58
C ASP A 8 -6.30 -20.05 -1.26
N TYR A 9 -7.11 -21.11 -1.13
CA TYR A 9 -8.48 -21.12 -1.63
C TYR A 9 -9.35 -20.03 -0.97
N THR A 10 -9.26 -19.90 0.36
CA THR A 10 -10.00 -18.85 1.08
C THR A 10 -9.53 -17.45 0.70
N MET A 11 -8.21 -17.24 0.54
CA MET A 11 -7.67 -15.94 0.12
C MET A 11 -8.09 -15.58 -1.31
N ASP A 12 -8.12 -16.54 -2.23
CA ASP A 12 -8.57 -16.31 -3.60
C ASP A 12 -10.05 -15.89 -3.66
N ARG A 13 -10.90 -16.52 -2.84
CA ARG A 13 -12.31 -16.13 -2.66
C ARG A 13 -12.46 -14.72 -2.12
N TYR A 14 -11.61 -14.30 -1.17
CA TYR A 14 -11.67 -12.91 -0.68
C TYR A 14 -11.28 -11.89 -1.74
N ILE A 15 -10.30 -12.21 -2.59
CA ILE A 15 -9.90 -11.34 -3.70
C ILE A 15 -11.06 -11.17 -4.70
N ASP A 16 -11.77 -12.25 -5.02
CA ASP A 16 -12.95 -12.22 -5.88
C ASP A 16 -14.05 -11.29 -5.30
N VAL A 17 -14.32 -11.40 -3.99
CA VAL A 17 -15.27 -10.50 -3.30
C VAL A 17 -14.82 -9.04 -3.36
N ILE A 18 -13.52 -8.76 -3.19
CA ILE A 18 -12.98 -7.40 -3.31
C ILE A 18 -13.27 -6.83 -4.70
N PHE A 19 -13.04 -7.61 -5.76
CA PHE A 19 -13.31 -7.12 -7.11
C PHE A 19 -14.80 -6.97 -7.40
N TYR A 20 -15.62 -7.90 -6.92
CA TYR A 20 -17.07 -7.75 -7.01
C TYR A 20 -17.51 -6.42 -6.39
N GLN A 21 -17.06 -6.11 -5.16
CA GLN A 21 -17.36 -4.84 -4.50
C GLN A 21 -16.82 -3.64 -5.26
N TYR A 22 -15.61 -3.74 -5.83
CA TYR A 22 -15.01 -2.67 -6.62
C TYR A 22 -15.85 -2.26 -7.84
N PHE A 23 -16.48 -3.22 -8.54
CA PHE A 23 -17.28 -2.91 -9.72
C PHE A 23 -18.76 -2.67 -9.43
N VAL A 24 -19.29 -3.16 -8.30
CA VAL A 24 -20.71 -3.04 -7.95
C VAL A 24 -20.99 -1.84 -7.04
N ASP A 25 -20.14 -1.59 -6.05
CA ASP A 25 -20.34 -0.52 -5.07
C ASP A 25 -19.40 0.67 -5.36
N SER A 26 -19.98 1.77 -5.83
CA SER A 26 -19.25 3.00 -6.12
C SER A 26 -18.63 3.63 -4.86
N THR A 27 -19.21 3.42 -3.68
CA THR A 27 -18.66 3.93 -2.42
C THR A 27 -17.40 3.15 -2.04
N PHE A 28 -17.41 1.83 -2.22
CA PHE A 28 -16.22 0.99 -2.04
C PHE A 28 -15.14 1.37 -3.05
N LYS A 29 -15.49 1.51 -4.32
CA LYS A 29 -14.56 1.93 -5.38
C LYS A 29 -13.88 3.25 -5.04
N ASN A 30 -14.65 4.27 -4.65
CA ASN A 30 -14.08 5.56 -4.28
C ASN A 30 -13.12 5.45 -3.08
N ARG A 31 -13.43 4.60 -2.08
CA ARG A 31 -12.51 4.37 -0.96
C ARG A 31 -11.26 3.62 -1.38
N PHE A 32 -11.39 2.67 -2.29
CA PHE A 32 -10.29 1.91 -2.85
C PHE A 32 -9.33 2.82 -3.62
N ASP A 33 -9.85 3.65 -4.52
CA ASP A 33 -9.07 4.53 -5.40
C ASP A 33 -8.37 5.68 -4.64
N ASN A 34 -8.97 6.14 -3.53
CA ASN A 34 -8.40 7.19 -2.68
C ASN A 34 -7.46 6.66 -1.58
N GLY A 35 -7.17 5.35 -1.57
CA GLY A 35 -6.21 4.76 -0.64
C GLY A 35 -4.78 5.24 -0.87
N ASP A 36 -3.89 4.94 0.08
CA ASP A 36 -2.44 5.19 -0.06
C ASP A 36 -1.71 3.96 -0.63
N GLY A 37 -2.30 3.30 -1.61
CA GLY A 37 -1.76 2.09 -2.23
C GLY A 37 -1.65 0.89 -1.29
N TYR A 38 -1.00 -0.16 -1.79
CA TYR A 38 -0.81 -1.41 -1.07
C TYR A 38 0.68 -1.71 -0.87
N CYS A 39 0.99 -2.59 0.09
CA CYS A 39 2.34 -3.16 0.13
C CYS A 39 2.56 -4.04 -1.11
N LEU A 40 3.82 -4.17 -1.54
CA LEU A 40 4.15 -4.87 -2.78
C LEU A 40 3.63 -6.31 -2.82
N ARG A 41 3.61 -7.00 -1.68
CA ARG A 41 3.06 -8.36 -1.59
C ARG A 41 1.56 -8.42 -1.92
N HIS A 42 0.76 -7.53 -1.34
CA HIS A 42 -0.68 -7.49 -1.62
C HIS A 42 -0.98 -6.90 -3.01
N LEU A 43 -0.15 -5.99 -3.52
CA LEU A 43 -0.26 -5.51 -4.90
C LEU A 43 -0.12 -6.66 -5.91
N VAL A 44 0.91 -7.51 -5.75
CA VAL A 44 1.09 -8.69 -6.62
C VAL A 44 -0.11 -9.64 -6.51
N LEU A 45 -0.65 -9.81 -5.31
CA LEU A 45 -1.83 -10.64 -5.08
C LEU A 45 -3.06 -10.11 -5.84
N LEU A 46 -3.30 -8.79 -5.78
CA LEU A 46 -4.39 -8.13 -6.53
C LEU A 46 -4.18 -8.24 -8.04
N LEU A 47 -2.96 -8.01 -8.54
CA LEU A 47 -2.67 -8.12 -9.97
C LEU A 47 -2.87 -9.54 -10.52
N ARG A 48 -2.43 -10.55 -9.76
CA ARG A 48 -2.65 -11.96 -10.11
C ARG A 48 -4.12 -12.33 -10.03
N GLY A 49 -4.82 -11.86 -9.00
CA GLY A 49 -6.26 -12.05 -8.87
C GLY A 49 -7.02 -11.44 -10.04
N ALA A 50 -6.68 -10.21 -10.44
CA ALA A 50 -7.33 -9.51 -11.54
C ALA A 50 -7.20 -10.29 -12.85
N ALA A 51 -6.03 -10.89 -13.11
CA ALA A 51 -5.83 -11.74 -14.27
C ALA A 51 -6.66 -13.04 -14.26
N ARG A 52 -7.05 -13.54 -13.08
CA ARG A 52 -7.86 -14.77 -12.93
C ARG A 52 -9.36 -14.52 -12.95
N HIS A 53 -9.81 -13.47 -12.25
CA HIS A 53 -11.23 -13.25 -11.95
C HIS A 53 -11.89 -12.20 -12.83
N LEU A 54 -11.12 -11.31 -13.48
CA LEU A 54 -11.67 -10.20 -14.25
C LEU A 54 -11.52 -10.39 -15.76
N ASN A 55 -12.49 -9.87 -16.49
CA ASN A 55 -12.35 -9.74 -17.93
C ASN A 55 -11.37 -8.62 -18.30
N ARG A 56 -10.91 -8.60 -19.56
CA ARG A 56 -9.88 -7.65 -20.03
C ARG A 56 -10.24 -6.17 -19.78
N ARG A 57 -11.51 -5.79 -19.89
CA ARG A 57 -11.94 -4.40 -19.69
C ARG A 57 -11.88 -4.02 -18.21
N GLN A 58 -12.49 -4.84 -17.36
CA GLN A 58 -12.44 -4.67 -15.90
C GLN A 58 -11.01 -4.67 -15.36
N ALA A 59 -10.19 -5.63 -15.80
CA ALA A 59 -8.79 -5.70 -15.42
C ALA A 59 -8.05 -4.42 -15.82
N SER A 60 -8.23 -3.91 -17.04
CA SER A 60 -7.60 -2.67 -17.49
C SER A 60 -7.98 -1.46 -16.63
N GLU A 61 -9.27 -1.33 -16.28
CA GLU A 61 -9.76 -0.25 -15.43
C GLU A 61 -9.16 -0.30 -14.02
N LEU A 62 -9.18 -1.47 -13.39
CA LEU A 62 -8.60 -1.68 -12.06
C LEU A 62 -7.08 -1.43 -12.08
N LEU A 63 -6.37 -1.92 -13.10
CA LEU A 63 -4.91 -1.75 -13.22
C LEU A 63 -4.52 -0.30 -13.38
N GLN A 64 -5.29 0.50 -14.15
CA GLN A 64 -5.03 1.93 -14.27
C GLN A 64 -5.17 2.65 -12.94
N SER A 65 -6.26 2.40 -12.21
CA SER A 65 -6.46 2.99 -10.88
C SER A 65 -5.36 2.57 -9.89
N LEU A 66 -5.06 1.26 -9.83
CA LEU A 66 -4.00 0.73 -8.98
C LEU A 66 -2.63 1.34 -9.30
N ALA A 67 -2.28 1.49 -10.58
CA ALA A 67 -1.00 2.07 -10.98
C ALA A 67 -0.88 3.54 -10.56
N ILE A 68 -1.93 4.34 -10.76
CA ILE A 68 -1.95 5.76 -10.36
C ILE A 68 -1.76 5.88 -8.84
N MET A 69 -2.58 5.17 -8.07
CA MET A 69 -2.53 5.20 -6.61
C MET A 69 -1.17 4.70 -6.10
N GLN A 70 -0.68 3.58 -6.62
CA GLN A 70 0.58 2.99 -6.17
C GLN A 70 1.77 3.89 -6.49
N ASN A 71 1.84 4.46 -7.70
CA ASN A 71 2.95 5.34 -8.09
C ASN A 71 3.00 6.59 -7.21
N ARG A 72 1.85 7.25 -7.01
CA ARG A 72 1.76 8.41 -6.11
C ARG A 72 2.26 8.10 -4.70
N SER A 73 1.87 6.95 -4.16
CA SER A 73 2.29 6.52 -2.82
C SER A 73 3.80 6.24 -2.76
N MET A 74 4.35 5.60 -3.79
CA MET A 74 5.77 5.29 -3.88
C MET A 74 6.64 6.53 -4.09
N GLU A 75 6.19 7.49 -4.90
CA GLU A 75 6.85 8.80 -5.08
C GLU A 75 6.91 9.57 -3.76
N THR A 76 5.78 9.69 -3.07
CA THR A 76 5.71 10.35 -1.76
C THR A 76 6.67 9.69 -0.76
N LEU A 77 6.70 8.35 -0.72
CA LEU A 77 7.59 7.62 0.17
C LEU A 77 9.07 7.77 -0.22
N ARG A 78 9.38 7.86 -1.52
CA ARG A 78 10.75 8.12 -2.01
C ARG A 78 11.23 9.47 -1.52
N ASP A 79 10.43 10.51 -1.72
CA ASP A 79 10.79 11.88 -1.34
C ASP A 79 10.90 12.01 0.19
N ASP A 80 10.08 11.26 0.95
CA ASP A 80 10.21 11.16 2.40
C ASP A 80 11.53 10.49 2.83
N VAL A 81 11.94 9.40 2.18
CA VAL A 81 13.22 8.75 2.47
C VAL A 81 14.40 9.66 2.09
N GLU A 82 14.30 10.37 0.97
CA GLU A 82 15.29 11.36 0.57
C GLU A 82 15.42 12.47 1.62
N TRP A 83 14.30 13.07 2.04
CA TRP A 83 14.31 14.10 3.08
C TRP A 83 14.87 13.59 4.40
N PHE A 84 14.53 12.35 4.79
CA PHE A 84 15.12 11.72 5.97
C PHE A 84 16.65 11.69 5.91
N THR A 85 17.24 11.33 4.76
CA THR A 85 18.71 11.33 4.60
C THR A 85 19.30 12.74 4.62
N LEU A 86 18.67 13.71 3.93
CA LEU A 86 19.10 15.10 3.89
C LEU A 86 19.06 15.80 5.24
N LYS A 87 18.22 15.33 6.17
CA LYS A 87 18.12 15.89 7.54
C LYS A 87 19.37 15.64 8.39
N PHE A 88 20.22 14.68 8.03
CA PHE A 88 21.51 14.46 8.69
C PHE A 88 22.62 15.38 8.16
N ASP A 89 22.38 16.15 7.09
CA ASP A 89 23.25 17.26 6.68
C ASP A 89 23.06 18.45 7.63
N TYR A 90 24.15 19.00 8.16
CA TYR A 90 24.17 20.16 9.04
C TYR A 90 23.40 21.36 8.46
N ARG A 91 23.40 21.52 7.12
CA ARG A 91 22.68 22.60 6.41
C ARG A 91 21.16 22.53 6.60
N ASN A 92 20.63 21.34 6.86
CA ASN A 92 19.20 21.09 7.01
C ASN A 92 18.78 20.84 8.47
N HIS A 93 19.71 20.99 9.43
CA HIS A 93 19.46 20.69 10.84
C HIS A 93 18.21 21.42 11.39
N HIS A 94 18.08 22.71 11.10
CA HIS A 94 16.98 23.56 11.59
C HIS A 94 15.69 23.48 10.77
N LYS A 95 15.68 22.80 9.62
CA LYS A 95 14.47 22.68 8.79
C LYS A 95 13.48 21.68 9.41
N ASP A 96 12.19 21.80 9.12
CA ASP A 96 11.21 20.84 9.63
C ASP A 96 11.40 19.45 8.99
N TRP A 97 11.13 18.39 9.75
CA TRP A 97 11.16 17.00 9.28
C TRP A 97 9.99 16.64 8.37
N LYS A 98 8.92 17.45 8.34
CA LYS A 98 7.68 17.13 7.61
C LYS A 98 7.19 15.72 7.99
N ASN A 99 6.86 14.88 7.00
CA ASN A 99 6.41 13.51 7.19
C ASN A 99 7.54 12.47 7.22
N SER A 100 8.80 12.88 7.25
CA SER A 100 9.91 11.99 6.90
C SER A 100 10.54 11.27 8.08
N LYS A 101 10.18 11.60 9.34
CA LYS A 101 10.73 10.93 10.55
C LYS A 101 10.49 9.42 10.56
N ASP A 102 9.33 8.98 10.06
CA ASP A 102 8.92 7.57 10.01
C ASP A 102 9.09 6.94 8.61
N ALA A 103 9.82 7.61 7.69
CA ALA A 103 9.97 7.18 6.31
C ALA A 103 10.56 5.76 6.18
N LEU A 104 11.57 5.43 6.99
CA LEU A 104 12.21 4.10 6.96
C LEU A 104 11.26 2.97 7.39
N PRO A 105 10.60 3.02 8.58
CA PRO A 105 9.57 2.04 8.93
C PRO A 105 8.45 1.92 7.88
N ARG A 106 8.00 3.05 7.29
CA ARG A 106 6.99 3.03 6.22
C ARG A 106 7.50 2.33 4.97
N ALA A 107 8.73 2.59 4.55
CA ALA A 107 9.36 1.95 3.40
C ALA A 107 9.47 0.44 3.61
N ILE A 108 9.96 0.01 4.79
CA ILE A 108 10.03 -1.41 5.14
C ILE A 108 8.64 -2.04 5.06
N ALA A 109 7.63 -1.45 5.70
CA ALA A 109 6.26 -1.99 5.66
C ALA A 109 5.68 -2.06 4.24
N LYS A 110 5.96 -1.06 3.39
CA LYS A 110 5.51 -1.01 1.99
C LYS A 110 6.16 -2.12 1.16
N LEU A 111 7.46 -2.37 1.35
CA LEU A 111 8.21 -3.39 0.61
C LEU A 111 7.95 -4.80 1.12
N SER A 112 8.04 -5.01 2.44
CA SER A 112 7.95 -6.33 3.06
C SER A 112 6.52 -6.78 3.31
N GLY A 113 5.55 -5.86 3.38
CA GLY A 113 4.19 -6.17 3.82
C GLY A 113 4.08 -6.55 5.30
N SER A 114 5.06 -6.15 6.12
CA SER A 114 4.98 -6.28 7.57
C SER A 114 3.94 -5.30 8.13
N ARG A 115 3.10 -5.73 9.08
CA ARG A 115 2.22 -4.80 9.81
C ARG A 115 3.11 -3.78 10.53
N LYS A 116 2.74 -2.49 10.45
CA LYS A 116 3.29 -1.49 11.37
C LYS A 116 3.05 -2.02 12.78
N ARG A 117 4.12 -2.41 13.50
CA ARG A 117 4.07 -2.45 14.95
C ARG A 117 3.82 -0.98 15.30
N GLN A 118 2.63 -0.66 15.79
CA GLN A 118 2.37 0.69 16.32
C GLN A 118 3.40 0.90 17.42
N GLN A 119 4.50 1.56 17.11
CA GLN A 119 5.42 2.01 18.14
C GLN A 119 4.70 3.17 18.81
N GLU A 120 4.44 2.98 20.09
CA GLU A 120 4.14 3.98 21.10
C GLU A 120 5.08 5.18 20.92
N THR A 121 4.65 6.18 20.16
CA THR A 121 5.23 7.53 20.22
C THR A 121 4.10 8.54 20.29
N LYS A 122 3.27 8.39 21.32
CA LYS A 122 2.46 9.45 21.92
C LYS A 122 2.75 9.53 23.42
N GLU A 123 3.99 9.30 23.85
CA GLU A 123 4.37 9.50 25.25
C GLU A 123 5.89 9.69 25.39
N LYS A 124 6.41 10.81 24.87
CA LYS A 124 7.70 11.36 25.34
C LYS A 124 7.96 12.83 24.96
N ASP A 125 6.89 13.60 24.78
CA ASP A 125 6.95 15.07 24.87
C ASP A 125 6.16 15.49 26.12
N ARG A 126 6.77 15.24 27.29
CA ARG A 126 6.50 15.87 28.57
C ARG A 126 7.83 16.07 29.28
#